data_AF-A0A9W5ISX4-F1
#
_entry.id   AF-A0A9W5ISX4-F1
#
_cell.length_a   1.000
_cell.length_b   1.000
_cell.length_c   1.000
_cell.angle_alpha   90.00
_cell.angle_beta   90.00
_cell.angle_gamma   90.00
#
_symmetry.space_group_name_H-M   'P 1'
#
loop_
_entity.id
_entity.type
_entity.pdbx_description
1 polymer ?
#
loop_
_entity_poly.entity_id
_entity_poly.type
_entity_poly.pdbx_seq_one_letter_code
_entity_poly.pdbx_strand_id
1 'polypeptide(L)'
;MMTESEFIRMSEELFEHIEDQIDENGWDFDCQFAGNVLTIEAEDGTQIIVNRHTPNQELWIAAKSGGYHFAEQNGKWLATRDGRDFYDVLNEALSAASGEAIEIAEL
;
A
#
# COMPACT_ATOMS: atom_id res chain seq x y z
N MET A 1 -6.75 12.83 16.67
CA MET A 1 -5.82 11.73 16.98
C MET A 1 -6.60 10.45 16.81
N MET A 2 -6.17 9.60 15.89
CA MET A 2 -6.83 8.36 15.54
C MET A 2 -6.62 7.33 16.67
N THR A 3 -7.65 6.57 17.01
CA THR A 3 -7.53 5.44 17.93
C THR A 3 -6.91 4.23 17.22
N GLU A 4 -6.37 3.28 17.97
CA GLU A 4 -5.82 2.03 17.39
C GLU A 4 -6.89 1.26 16.59
N SER A 5 -8.12 1.19 17.08
CA SER A 5 -9.21 0.51 16.38
C SER A 5 -9.61 1.22 15.09
N GLU A 6 -9.61 2.57 15.06
CA GLU A 6 -9.82 3.33 13.83
C GLU A 6 -8.70 3.10 12.82
N PHE A 7 -7.45 3.07 13.28
CA PHE A 7 -6.29 2.76 12.44
C PHE A 7 -6.38 1.38 11.81
N ILE A 8 -6.70 0.37 12.62
CA ILE A 8 -6.85 -1.01 12.13
C ILE A 8 -7.95 -1.06 11.07
N ARG A 9 -9.14 -0.54 11.36
CA ARG A 9 -10.26 -0.53 10.41
C ARG A 9 -9.91 0.18 9.09
N MET A 10 -9.32 1.37 9.16
CA MET A 10 -8.92 2.12 7.96
C MET A 10 -7.85 1.38 7.15
N SER A 11 -6.89 0.72 7.81
CA SER A 11 -5.87 -0.07 7.13
C SER A 11 -6.40 -1.39 6.54
N GLU A 12 -7.49 -1.94 7.09
CA GLU A 12 -8.21 -3.08 6.51
C GLU A 12 -8.94 -2.68 5.24
N GLU A 13 -9.75 -1.61 5.32
CA GLU A 13 -10.46 -1.06 4.15
C GLU A 13 -9.50 -0.68 3.01
N LEU A 14 -8.34 -0.11 3.34
CA LEU A 14 -7.32 0.22 2.34
C LEU A 14 -6.70 -1.02 1.71
N PHE A 15 -6.48 -2.11 2.46
CA PHE A 15 -5.88 -3.34 1.91
C PHE A 15 -6.87 -4.08 1.02
N GLU A 16 -8.13 -4.21 1.47
CA GLU A 16 -9.22 -4.78 0.67
C GLU A 16 -9.40 -4.00 -0.63
N HIS A 17 -9.39 -2.67 -0.58
CA HIS A 17 -9.50 -1.83 -1.78
C HIS A 17 -8.35 -2.01 -2.78
N ILE A 18 -7.12 -2.20 -2.31
CA ILE A 18 -5.98 -2.47 -3.20
C ILE A 18 -6.16 -3.82 -3.90
N GLU A 19 -6.53 -4.86 -3.15
CA GLU A 19 -6.78 -6.21 -3.69
C GLU A 19 -7.93 -6.19 -4.71
N ASP A 20 -9.05 -5.56 -4.37
CA ASP A 20 -10.22 -5.41 -5.24
C ASP A 20 -9.86 -4.67 -6.54
N GLN A 21 -9.12 -3.55 -6.46
CA GLN A 21 -8.70 -2.80 -7.65
C GLN A 21 -7.76 -3.62 -8.55
N ILE A 22 -6.87 -4.43 -7.97
CA ILE A 22 -5.98 -5.31 -8.74
C ILE A 22 -6.80 -6.36 -9.49
N ASP A 23 -7.72 -7.03 -8.80
CA ASP A 23 -8.57 -8.07 -9.37
C ASP A 23 -9.54 -7.53 -10.43
N GLU A 24 -10.21 -6.41 -10.16
CA GLU A 24 -11.20 -5.80 -11.05
C GLU A 24 -10.58 -5.30 -12.36
N ASN A 25 -9.35 -4.79 -12.31
CA ASN A 25 -8.62 -4.34 -13.50
C ASN A 25 -7.88 -5.48 -14.21
N GLY A 26 -7.78 -6.66 -13.59
CA GLY A 26 -7.12 -7.82 -14.16
C GLY A 26 -5.61 -7.64 -14.32
N TRP A 27 -4.98 -6.89 -13.42
CA TRP A 27 -3.52 -6.76 -13.39
C TRP A 27 -2.89 -8.04 -12.83
N ASP A 28 -1.73 -8.41 -13.37
CA ASP A 28 -1.09 -9.68 -13.08
C ASP A 28 -0.23 -9.63 -11.80
N PHE A 29 -0.91 -9.48 -10.67
CA PHE A 29 -0.31 -9.50 -9.33
C PHE A 29 -1.03 -10.52 -8.45
N ASP A 30 -0.26 -11.31 -7.70
CA ASP A 30 -0.79 -12.15 -6.62
C ASP A 30 -0.80 -11.36 -5.31
N CYS A 31 -1.98 -11.19 -4.71
CA CYS A 31 -2.16 -10.51 -3.43
C CYS A 31 -2.30 -11.53 -2.30
N GLN A 32 -1.50 -11.38 -1.25
CA GLN A 32 -1.57 -12.21 -0.06
C GLN A 32 -1.62 -11.34 1.19
N PHE A 33 -2.78 -11.32 1.83
CA PHE A 33 -2.97 -10.65 3.10
C PHE A 33 -2.80 -11.60 4.29
N ALA A 34 -1.86 -11.29 5.19
CA ALA A 34 -1.57 -12.04 6.40
C ALA A 34 -1.30 -11.12 7.59
N GLY A 35 -2.30 -10.98 8.47
CA GLY A 35 -2.19 -10.21 9.71
C GLY A 35 -1.99 -8.72 9.46
N ASN A 36 -0.75 -8.24 9.56
CA ASN A 36 -0.41 -6.83 9.36
C ASN A 36 0.20 -6.54 7.99
N VAL A 37 0.30 -7.54 7.12
CA VAL A 37 1.08 -7.45 5.88
C VAL A 37 0.21 -7.83 4.70
N LEU A 38 0.14 -6.96 3.70
CA LEU A 38 -0.29 -7.26 2.35
C LEU A 38 0.97 -7.40 1.48
N THR A 39 1.18 -8.58 0.93
CA THR A 39 2.22 -8.87 -0.05
C THR A 39 1.58 -8.82 -1.44
N ILE A 40 2.16 -8.05 -2.35
CA ILE A 40 1.74 -7.95 -3.75
C ILE A 40 2.91 -8.42 -4.61
N GLU A 41 2.76 -9.54 -5.31
CA GLU A 41 3.83 -10.19 -6.06
C GLU A 41 3.55 -10.18 -7.58
N ALA A 42 4.49 -9.67 -8.37
CA ALA A 42 4.43 -9.73 -9.83
C ALA A 42 4.87 -11.11 -10.36
N GLU A 43 4.54 -11.44 -11.62
CA GLU A 43 4.93 -12.72 -12.24
C GLU A 43 6.43 -13.05 -12.16
N ASP A 44 7.30 -12.03 -12.16
CA ASP A 44 8.76 -12.20 -12.10
C ASP A 44 9.29 -12.45 -10.67
N GLY A 45 8.40 -12.53 -9.68
CA GLY A 45 8.70 -12.69 -8.25
C GLY A 45 9.06 -11.38 -7.54
N THR A 46 8.93 -10.22 -8.20
CA THR A 46 9.09 -8.92 -7.55
C THR A 46 7.96 -8.68 -6.56
N GLN A 47 8.32 -8.36 -5.32
CA GLN A 47 7.34 -8.09 -4.26
C GLN A 47 7.30 -6.60 -3.90
N ILE A 48 6.07 -6.12 -3.71
CA ILE A 48 5.75 -4.88 -3.01
C ILE A 48 5.06 -5.29 -1.71
N ILE A 49 5.58 -4.84 -0.57
CA ILE A 49 5.05 -5.19 0.74
C ILE A 49 4.43 -3.95 1.37
N VAL A 50 3.12 -4.00 1.64
CA VAL A 50 2.40 -2.99 2.41
C VAL A 50 2.19 -3.51 3.83
N ASN A 51 2.70 -2.82 4.84
CA ASN A 51 2.61 -3.21 6.24
C ASN A 51 1.88 -2.15 7.07
N ARG A 52 1.00 -2.58 7.98
CA ARG A 52 0.48 -1.72 9.05
C ARG A 52 1.38 -1.81 10.29
N HIS A 53 1.99 -0.69 10.65
CA HIS A 53 2.83 -0.59 11.83
C HIS A 53 2.04 -0.02 13.02
N THR A 54 1.24 -0.88 13.65
CA THR A 54 0.31 -0.53 14.74
C THR A 54 0.93 0.32 15.85
N PRO A 55 2.16 0.06 16.35
CA PRO A 55 2.74 0.88 17.42
C PRO A 55 2.89 2.37 17.07
N ASN A 56 3.08 2.68 15.78
CA ASN A 56 3.23 4.06 15.30
C ASN A 56 1.97 4.57 14.60
N GLN A 57 0.97 3.73 14.35
CA GLN A 57 -0.18 4.01 13.49
C GLN A 57 0.25 4.52 12.10
N GLU A 58 1.25 3.85 11.52
CA GLU A 58 1.78 4.16 10.19
C GLU A 58 1.50 3.03 9.20
N LEU A 59 1.36 3.38 7.92
CA LEU A 59 1.45 2.43 6.82
C LEU A 59 2.86 2.47 6.26
N TRP A 60 3.46 1.32 5.96
CA TRP A 60 4.79 1.23 5.37
C TRP A 60 4.73 0.50 4.03
N ILE A 61 5.50 0.97 3.04
CA ILE A 61 5.73 0.27 1.77
C ILE A 61 7.21 -0.13 1.71
N ALA A 62 7.49 -1.39 1.41
CA ALA A 62 8.80 -1.85 0.97
C ALA A 62 8.72 -2.32 -0.49
N ALA A 63 9.56 -1.73 -1.35
CA ALA A 63 9.65 -2.04 -2.76
C ALA A 63 11.13 -2.02 -3.21
N LYS A 64 11.41 -2.45 -4.46
CA LYS A 64 12.76 -2.37 -5.05
C LYS A 64 13.36 -0.96 -5.00
N SER A 65 12.53 0.08 -5.06
CA SER A 65 12.93 1.49 -4.97
C SER A 65 13.33 1.95 -3.55
N GLY A 66 12.91 1.23 -2.51
CA GLY A 66 13.22 1.53 -1.12
C GLY A 66 12.07 1.26 -0.14
N GLY A 67 12.24 1.77 1.07
CA GLY A 67 11.23 1.75 2.14
C GLY A 67 10.64 3.14 2.39
N TYR A 68 9.33 3.19 2.61
CA TYR A 68 8.55 4.42 2.77
C TYR A 68 7.60 4.25 3.95
N HIS A 69 7.53 5.25 4.84
CA HIS A 69 6.63 5.24 6.00
C HIS A 69 5.66 6.41 5.89
N PHE A 70 4.38 6.14 6.09
CA PHE A 70 3.29 7.08 5.89
C PHE A 70 2.51 7.27 7.19
N ALA A 71 2.31 8.52 7.57
CA ALA A 71 1.45 8.91 8.69
C ALA A 71 0.17 9.55 8.16
N GLU A 72 -0.95 9.31 8.84
CA GLU A 72 -2.22 9.94 8.49
C GLU A 72 -2.19 11.44 8.83
N GLN A 73 -2.57 12.25 7.85
CA GLN A 73 -2.64 13.70 7.94
C GLN A 73 -3.85 14.22 7.16
N ASN A 74 -4.92 14.55 7.88
CA ASN A 74 -6.14 15.16 7.33
C ASN A 74 -6.82 14.32 6.23
N GLY A 75 -6.93 13.01 6.45
CA GLY A 75 -7.53 12.04 5.54
C GLY A 75 -6.56 11.48 4.49
N LYS A 76 -5.29 11.88 4.49
CA LYS A 76 -4.26 11.39 3.56
C LYS A 76 -3.12 10.69 4.27
N TRP A 77 -2.57 9.66 3.63
CA TRP A 77 -1.37 8.98 4.08
C TRP A 77 -0.16 9.62 3.43
N LEU A 78 0.62 10.39 4.19
CA LEU A 78 1.76 11.16 3.65
C LEU A 78 3.08 10.63 4.19
N ALA A 79 4.05 10.49 3.30
CA ALA A 79 5.38 10.01 3.61
C ALA A 79 6.07 10.94 4.62
N THR A 80 6.58 10.39 5.71
CA THR A 80 7.15 11.18 6.82
C THR A 80 8.46 11.89 6.46
N ARG A 81 9.12 11.48 5.37
CA ARG A 81 10.40 12.04 4.91
C ARG A 81 10.25 13.19 3.92
N ASP A 82 9.37 13.03 2.93
CA ASP A 82 9.30 13.91 1.76
C ASP A 82 7.86 14.34 1.41
N GLY A 83 6.85 13.91 2.18
CA GLY A 83 5.47 14.35 2.04
C GLY A 83 4.72 13.77 0.84
N ARG A 84 5.30 12.79 0.14
CA ARG A 84 4.63 12.09 -0.96
C ARG A 84 3.38 11.35 -0.50
N ASP A 85 2.37 11.27 -1.37
CA ASP A 85 1.16 10.51 -1.11
C ASP A 85 1.45 8.99 -1.19
N PHE A 86 0.73 8.21 -0.38
CA PHE A 86 0.79 6.76 -0.36
C PHE A 86 0.47 6.13 -1.71
N TYR A 87 -0.62 6.57 -2.36
CA TYR A 87 -1.05 6.00 -3.64
C TYR A 87 -0.07 6.33 -4.76
N ASP A 88 0.54 7.52 -4.75
CA ASP A 88 1.61 7.86 -5.70
C ASP A 88 2.78 6.88 -5.60
N VAL A 89 3.22 6.54 -4.37
CA VAL A 89 4.33 5.61 -4.15
C VAL A 89 3.94 4.18 -4.52
N LEU A 90 2.73 3.76 -4.15
CA LEU A 90 2.22 2.43 -4.48
C LEU A 90 2.12 2.24 -6.00
N ASN A 91 1.50 3.19 -6.71
CA ASN A 91 1.29 3.13 -8.15
C ASN A 91 2.63 3.12 -8.91
N GLU A 92 3.61 3.92 -8.48
CA GLU A 92 4.96 3.87 -9.03
C GLU A 92 5.64 2.50 -8.81
N ALA A 93 5.49 1.91 -7.62
CA ALA A 93 6.09 0.62 -7.29
C ALA A 93 5.46 -0.53 -8.09
N LEU A 94 4.13 -0.56 -8.20
CA LEU A 94 3.40 -1.56 -8.99
C LEU A 94 3.73 -1.41 -10.48
N SER A 95 3.73 -0.18 -11.00
CA SER A 95 4.07 0.07 -12.41
C SER A 95 5.50 -0.36 -12.73
N ALA A 96 6.45 -0.10 -11.82
CA ALA A 96 7.83 -0.52 -11.99
C ALA A 96 8.01 -2.04 -11.92
N ALA A 97 7.17 -2.76 -11.17
CA ALA A 97 7.24 -4.20 -11.02
C ALA A 97 6.60 -4.96 -12.20
N SER A 98 5.47 -4.48 -12.71
CA SER A 98 4.79 -5.09 -13.87
C SER A 98 5.37 -4.66 -15.21
N GLY A 99 5.99 -3.48 -15.27
CA GLY A 99 6.39 -2.85 -16.54
C GLY A 99 5.21 -2.22 -17.30
N GLU A 100 4.03 -2.17 -16.69
CA GLU A 100 2.82 -1.55 -17.23
C GLU A 100 2.40 -0.35 -16.37
N ALA A 101 1.49 0.49 -16.88
CA ALA A 101 0.96 1.60 -16.10
C ALA A 101 -0.15 1.09 -15.17
N ILE A 102 0.07 1.17 -13.87
CA ILE A 102 -0.86 0.74 -12.82
C ILE A 102 -1.33 1.96 -12.04
N GLU A 103 -2.64 2.05 -11.81
CA GLU A 103 -3.26 3.16 -11.07
C GLU A 103 -4.35 2.65 -10.13
N ILE A 104 -3.99 2.43 -8.87
CA ILE A 104 -4.95 2.23 -7.78
C ILE A 104 -5.54 3.60 -7.43
N ALA A 105 -6.87 3.71 -7.48
CA ALA A 105 -7.58 4.92 -7.08
C ALA A 105 -7.49 5.17 -5.57
N GLU A 106 -7.46 6.44 -5.15
CA GLU A 106 -7.61 6.80 -3.73
C GLU A 106 -9.01 6.37 -3.21
N LEU A 107 -9.08 5.87 -1.96
CA LEU A 107 -10.33 5.50 -1.27
C LEU A 107 -11.18 6.72 -0.88
#